data_AF-A0AAW1NQ10-F1
#
_entry.id   AF-A0AAW1NQ10-F1
#
_cell.length_a   1.000
_cell.length_b   1.000
_cell.length_c   1.000
_cell.angle_alpha   90.00
_cell.angle_beta   90.00
_cell.angle_gamma   90.00
#
_symmetry.space_group_name_H-M   'P 1'
#
loop_
_entity.id
_entity.type
_entity.pdbx_description
1 polymer ?
#
loop_
_entity_poly.entity_id
_entity_poly.type
_entity_poly.pdbx_seq_one_letter_code
_entity_poly.pdbx_strand_id
1 'polypeptide(L)'
;MLGEKLKNYLQRLKGRVAPNLVIDPRELQQSFEGWGTSLCWFANVLGACNDATTVNGQLVSVRDHIADLLFNPDKGLGLQICRYNIGGSGWQTKDTGKLRYGANVESFWGPEGQWDWELDAGQRWMLLAARSRGARHFEAFSNSPPYWMTKSGRASGSVQGKAGHDNLAPERYDDFIHYLVTVVRWYHEKHQLTFRTLDPFNEPDTTYWWAGNNQEGCHFDPATQNVILQKLHAALKKDGLLSAGVQLAASDETSIDTAVSSFKSYSPATLDAIAQVNAHAYEGTARAELRDLVYRARKRLWMSEWGCGAAPLKDMGGAIQLAACILRDLNTLQAQAWVYWQAVENSETGNWWGLMQVPFHKPQQVELGKQYWAMMHYSRFIRDGYTILKTRNPSNVVAAISPTSSGKTTAVVVTASGPAQLFTSQRLTTYDFTPFGAKGEGEVTIYRTDARLNMKRIDSFFLTAPLKFSIVIPPMSMTTVVMHFERTGKAPKADGRL
;
A
#
# COMPACT_ATOMS: atom_id res chain seq x y z
N MET A 1 15.05 -31.43 -28.46
CA MET A 1 15.19 -32.16 -27.16
C MET A 1 14.37 -31.57 -26.00
N LEU A 2 14.08 -30.26 -25.92
CA LEU A 2 13.26 -29.68 -24.83
C LEU A 2 11.75 -30.07 -24.93
N GLY A 3 11.23 -30.16 -26.17
CA GLY A 3 9.83 -30.50 -26.43
C GLY A 3 9.42 -31.93 -26.04
N GLU A 4 10.31 -32.93 -26.18
CA GLU A 4 10.03 -34.32 -25.77
C GLU A 4 10.08 -34.51 -24.26
N LYS A 5 11.00 -33.83 -23.56
CA LYS A 5 11.04 -33.84 -22.09
C LYS A 5 9.78 -33.21 -21.50
N LEU A 6 9.28 -32.12 -22.09
CA LEU A 6 8.02 -31.50 -21.70
C LEU A 6 6.81 -32.41 -22.02
N LYS A 7 6.77 -33.05 -23.20
CA LYS A 7 5.72 -34.01 -23.56
C LYS A 7 5.65 -35.18 -22.57
N ASN A 8 6.80 -35.78 -22.24
CA ASN A 8 6.89 -36.90 -21.30
C ASN A 8 6.56 -36.48 -19.86
N TYR A 9 6.95 -35.28 -19.45
CA TYR A 9 6.56 -34.71 -18.15
C TYR A 9 5.05 -34.46 -18.06
N LEU A 10 4.46 -33.86 -19.10
CA LEU A 10 3.02 -33.60 -19.19
C LEU A 10 2.20 -34.90 -19.26
N GLN A 11 2.70 -35.95 -19.93
CA GLN A 11 2.05 -37.26 -19.98
C GLN A 11 1.98 -37.93 -18.60
N ARG A 12 3.04 -37.80 -17.78
CA ARG A 12 3.07 -38.32 -16.40
C ARG A 12 2.14 -37.55 -15.44
N LEU A 13 1.73 -36.34 -15.83
CA LEU A 13 0.88 -35.46 -15.03
C LEU A 13 -0.62 -35.54 -15.38
N LYS A 14 -1.01 -36.26 -16.44
CA LYS A 14 -2.40 -36.32 -16.96
C LYS A 14 -3.45 -36.83 -15.96
N GLY A 15 -3.06 -37.45 -14.85
CA GLY A 15 -3.97 -37.83 -13.75
C GLY A 15 -3.95 -36.91 -12.52
N ARG A 16 -3.14 -35.83 -12.53
CA ARG A 16 -2.93 -34.92 -11.37
C ARG A 16 -3.06 -33.43 -11.71
N VAL A 17 -3.26 -33.08 -12.98
CA VAL A 17 -3.34 -31.70 -13.46
C VAL A 17 -4.78 -31.34 -13.78
N ALA A 18 -5.28 -30.28 -13.13
CA ALA A 18 -6.61 -29.75 -13.41
C ALA A 18 -6.66 -29.07 -14.81
N PRO A 19 -7.86 -28.79 -15.36
CA PRO A 19 -8.04 -28.24 -16.71
C PRO A 19 -7.16 -27.02 -16.99
N ASN A 20 -6.79 -26.83 -18.26
CA ASN A 20 -5.94 -25.71 -18.70
C ASN A 20 -6.59 -24.35 -18.36
N LEU A 21 -5.83 -23.45 -17.74
CA LEU A 21 -6.25 -22.06 -17.51
C LEU A 21 -5.66 -21.16 -18.60
N VAL A 22 -6.47 -20.40 -19.33
CA VAL A 22 -5.98 -19.44 -20.34
C VAL A 22 -6.00 -18.03 -19.75
N ILE A 23 -4.84 -17.37 -19.71
CA ILE A 23 -4.68 -16.00 -19.22
C ILE A 23 -4.54 -15.06 -20.41
N ASP A 24 -5.52 -14.18 -20.53
CA ASP A 24 -5.66 -13.19 -21.59
C ASP A 24 -6.09 -11.83 -20.96
N PRO A 25 -5.21 -10.81 -21.01
CA PRO A 25 -5.39 -9.54 -20.28
C PRO A 25 -5.89 -8.36 -21.16
N ARG A 26 -6.99 -8.52 -21.88
CA ARG A 26 -7.55 -7.48 -22.78
C ARG A 26 -8.38 -6.41 -22.06
N GLU A 27 -8.36 -5.20 -22.62
CA GLU A 27 -9.03 -3.96 -22.17
C GLU A 27 -8.28 -3.19 -21.06
N LEU A 28 -8.15 -1.87 -21.25
CA LEU A 28 -7.53 -0.98 -20.27
C LEU A 28 -8.49 -0.68 -19.11
N GLN A 29 -7.95 -0.52 -17.91
CA GLN A 29 -8.66 -0.03 -16.73
C GLN A 29 -7.99 1.24 -16.20
N GLN A 30 -7.51 1.26 -14.96
CA GLN A 30 -6.91 2.43 -14.32
C GLN A 30 -5.42 2.59 -14.65
N SER A 31 -4.95 3.84 -14.68
CA SER A 31 -3.55 4.15 -14.48
C SER A 31 -3.16 3.92 -13.02
N PHE A 32 -1.98 3.36 -12.80
CA PHE A 32 -1.49 2.96 -11.49
C PHE A 32 -0.37 3.91 -11.03
N GLU A 33 -0.47 4.33 -9.77
CA GLU A 33 0.38 5.31 -9.09
C GLU A 33 1.34 4.67 -8.10
N GLY A 34 1.25 3.35 -7.90
CA GLY A 34 2.28 2.58 -7.24
C GLY A 34 1.85 1.89 -5.96
N TRP A 35 2.87 1.46 -5.24
CA TRP A 35 2.76 0.60 -4.08
C TRP A 35 3.42 1.28 -2.90
N GLY A 36 2.85 1.14 -1.70
CA GLY A 36 3.38 1.77 -0.51
C GLY A 36 3.35 0.94 0.75
N THR A 37 3.84 1.58 1.81
CA THR A 37 3.62 1.19 3.20
C THR A 37 3.34 2.44 4.03
N SER A 38 2.59 2.29 5.12
CA SER A 38 2.64 3.26 6.22
C SER A 38 3.96 3.13 6.97
N LEU A 39 4.43 4.25 7.52
CA LEU A 39 5.57 4.31 8.45
C LEU A 39 5.16 3.95 9.89
N CYS A 40 3.85 3.78 10.12
CA CYS A 40 3.32 3.21 11.34
C CYS A 40 3.92 1.81 11.61
N TRP A 41 4.29 1.48 12.84
CA TRP A 41 5.11 2.41 13.64
C TRP A 41 6.56 1.99 13.73
N PHE A 42 6.96 1.05 12.87
CA PHE A 42 8.34 0.58 12.80
C PHE A 42 9.32 1.73 12.57
N ALA A 43 8.93 2.76 11.82
CA ALA A 43 9.84 3.84 11.48
C ALA A 43 10.16 4.73 12.69
N ASN A 44 9.24 4.87 13.65
CA ASN A 44 9.50 5.58 14.90
C ASN A 44 10.68 4.94 15.66
N VAL A 45 10.73 3.61 15.69
CA VAL A 45 11.79 2.86 16.39
C VAL A 45 13.02 2.67 15.50
N LEU A 46 12.83 2.01 14.36
CA LEU A 46 13.92 1.56 13.49
C LEU A 46 14.52 2.71 12.70
N GLY A 47 13.81 3.80 12.42
CA GLY A 47 14.42 4.99 11.81
C GLY A 47 15.38 5.72 12.75
N ALA A 48 15.14 5.61 14.06
CA ALA A 48 16.00 6.18 15.10
C ALA A 48 17.14 5.24 15.55
N CYS A 49 17.17 3.99 15.08
CA CYS A 49 18.21 3.04 15.49
C CYS A 49 19.58 3.39 14.88
N ASN A 50 20.64 3.16 15.64
CA ASN A 50 22.04 3.35 15.22
C ASN A 50 22.79 2.02 15.08
N ASP A 51 22.08 0.90 15.22
CA ASP A 51 22.65 -0.44 15.10
C ASP A 51 23.13 -0.73 13.68
N ALA A 52 24.09 -1.66 13.59
CA ALA A 52 24.58 -2.20 12.33
C ALA A 52 24.32 -3.71 12.25
N THR A 53 24.19 -4.21 11.02
CA THR A 53 24.05 -5.63 10.70
C THR A 53 24.92 -5.98 9.50
N THR A 54 25.16 -7.27 9.28
CA THR A 54 25.99 -7.75 8.17
C THR A 54 25.10 -8.26 7.04
N VAL A 55 25.19 -7.63 5.88
CA VAL A 55 24.48 -8.04 4.66
C VAL A 55 25.52 -8.40 3.60
N ASN A 56 25.48 -9.64 3.11
CA ASN A 56 26.45 -10.14 2.12
C ASN A 56 27.93 -9.92 2.52
N GLY A 57 28.24 -10.08 3.81
CA GLY A 57 29.60 -9.89 4.34
C GLY A 57 30.01 -8.43 4.56
N GLN A 58 29.12 -7.47 4.32
CA GLN A 58 29.38 -6.04 4.54
C GLN A 58 28.58 -5.53 5.73
N LEU A 59 29.24 -4.76 6.61
CA LEU A 59 28.59 -4.08 7.71
C LEU A 59 27.80 -2.88 7.16
N VAL A 60 26.50 -2.83 7.45
CA VAL A 60 25.58 -1.78 7.03
C VAL A 60 24.72 -1.34 8.21
N SER A 61 24.25 -0.10 8.20
CA SER A 61 23.27 0.34 9.20
C SER A 61 21.96 -0.44 9.05
N VAL A 62 21.34 -0.82 10.18
CA VAL A 62 20.06 -1.56 10.19
C VAL A 62 18.96 -0.75 9.50
N ARG A 63 18.84 0.54 9.81
CA ARG A 63 17.83 1.41 9.20
C ARG A 63 18.01 1.57 7.69
N ASP A 64 19.26 1.61 7.20
CA ASP A 64 19.55 1.63 5.76
C ASP A 64 19.21 0.30 5.10
N HIS A 65 19.48 -0.83 5.77
CA HIS A 65 19.10 -2.14 5.26
C HIS A 65 17.59 -2.28 5.11
N ILE A 66 16.81 -1.84 6.10
CA ILE A 66 15.34 -1.84 6.05
C ILE A 66 14.85 -0.90 4.94
N ALA A 67 15.38 0.33 4.86
CA ALA A 67 15.02 1.28 3.82
C ALA A 67 15.33 0.73 2.41
N ASP A 68 16.44 0.01 2.24
CA ASP A 68 16.77 -0.68 0.99
C ASP A 68 15.77 -1.79 0.65
N LEU A 69 15.39 -2.63 1.62
CA LEU A 69 14.41 -3.70 1.41
C LEU A 69 13.02 -3.15 1.04
N LEU A 70 12.64 -1.99 1.57
CA LEU A 70 11.34 -1.38 1.28
C LEU A 70 11.33 -0.55 -0.01
N PHE A 71 12.27 0.37 -0.17
CA PHE A 71 12.15 1.43 -1.16
C PHE A 71 13.11 1.31 -2.34
N ASN A 72 14.23 0.58 -2.19
CA ASN A 72 15.21 0.45 -3.27
C ASN A 72 14.74 -0.63 -4.28
N PRO A 73 14.55 -0.29 -5.57
CA PRO A 73 14.04 -1.24 -6.57
C PRO A 73 15.03 -2.35 -6.96
N ASP A 74 16.32 -2.15 -6.73
CA ASP A 74 17.36 -3.13 -7.07
C ASP A 74 17.60 -4.12 -5.91
N LYS A 75 17.36 -3.67 -4.68
CA LYS A 75 17.60 -4.45 -3.46
C LYS A 75 16.32 -5.03 -2.84
N GLY A 76 15.16 -4.43 -3.11
CA GLY A 76 13.93 -4.70 -2.37
C GLY A 76 12.65 -4.53 -3.17
N LEU A 77 11.57 -4.17 -2.47
CA LEU A 77 10.23 -4.02 -3.04
C LEU A 77 10.13 -2.83 -4.00
N GLY A 78 11.01 -1.84 -3.87
CA GLY A 78 10.95 -0.63 -4.66
C GLY A 78 9.68 0.18 -4.41
N LEU A 79 9.12 0.21 -3.20
CA LEU A 79 7.88 0.94 -2.92
C LEU A 79 8.02 2.42 -3.33
N GLN A 80 6.94 2.97 -3.88
CA GLN A 80 6.90 4.32 -4.47
C GLN A 80 6.11 5.31 -3.62
N ILE A 81 5.30 4.78 -2.69
CA ILE A 81 4.41 5.53 -1.81
C ILE A 81 4.85 5.34 -0.36
N CYS A 82 4.85 6.43 0.40
CA CYS A 82 5.14 6.42 1.83
C CYS A 82 4.07 7.24 2.55
N ARG A 83 3.30 6.59 3.45
CA ARG A 83 2.32 7.27 4.32
C ARG A 83 2.98 7.59 5.67
N TYR A 84 3.01 8.87 6.02
CA TYR A 84 3.65 9.40 7.22
C TYR A 84 2.59 9.80 8.26
N ASN A 85 2.64 9.21 9.46
CA ASN A 85 1.71 9.56 10.54
C ASN A 85 2.20 10.80 11.29
N ILE A 86 1.43 11.89 11.21
CA ILE A 86 1.60 13.07 12.04
C ILE A 86 1.11 12.73 13.45
N GLY A 87 2.05 12.64 14.38
CA GLY A 87 1.80 12.18 15.76
C GLY A 87 0.82 13.04 16.54
N GLY A 88 -0.01 12.36 17.34
CA GLY A 88 -0.91 12.96 18.32
C GLY A 88 -0.51 12.67 19.78
N SER A 89 0.48 11.80 19.99
CA SER A 89 0.89 11.36 21.32
C SER A 89 2.00 12.24 21.92
N GLY A 90 2.55 11.80 23.06
CA GLY A 90 3.63 12.48 23.76
C GLY A 90 4.10 11.69 24.98
N TRP A 91 5.34 11.93 25.41
CA TRP A 91 5.86 11.39 26.66
C TRP A 91 5.22 12.11 27.85
N GLN A 92 4.89 11.38 28.92
CA GLN A 92 4.21 11.89 30.12
C GLN A 92 2.73 12.26 29.93
N THR A 93 2.07 11.69 28.93
CA THR A 93 0.61 11.81 28.73
C THR A 93 -0.16 10.74 29.50
N LYS A 94 -1.49 10.86 29.53
CA LYS A 94 -2.39 9.85 30.09
C LYS A 94 -2.22 8.47 29.42
N ASP A 95 -1.71 8.42 28.18
CA ASP A 95 -1.46 7.19 27.40
C ASP A 95 -0.05 6.59 27.63
N THR A 96 0.80 7.22 28.44
CA THR A 96 2.15 6.74 28.75
C THR A 96 2.12 5.28 29.22
N GLY A 97 2.91 4.43 28.57
CA GLY A 97 3.03 3.01 28.88
C GLY A 97 1.87 2.12 28.41
N LYS A 98 0.85 2.69 27.74
CA LYS A 98 -0.30 1.94 27.21
C LYS A 98 -0.19 1.65 25.72
N LEU A 99 0.38 2.59 24.97
CA LEU A 99 0.63 2.43 23.54
C LEU A 99 1.68 1.35 23.33
N ARG A 100 1.50 0.52 22.30
CA ARG A 100 2.48 -0.52 21.97
C ARG A 100 3.79 0.12 21.52
N TYR A 101 4.89 -0.63 21.62
CA TYR A 101 6.21 -0.08 21.31
C TYR A 101 6.28 0.44 19.87
N GLY A 102 6.77 1.68 19.72
CA GLY A 102 6.74 2.44 18.46
C GLY A 102 5.49 3.28 18.23
N ALA A 103 4.33 2.92 18.81
CA ALA A 103 3.06 3.62 18.56
C ALA A 103 2.93 4.99 19.22
N ASN A 104 3.83 5.33 20.16
CA ASN A 104 3.90 6.65 20.76
C ASN A 104 4.61 7.62 19.79
N VAL A 105 3.89 8.09 18.77
CA VAL A 105 4.39 9.08 17.83
C VAL A 105 4.11 10.47 18.39
N GLU A 106 5.17 11.21 18.65
CA GLU A 106 5.07 12.48 19.37
C GLU A 106 4.46 13.59 18.51
N SER A 107 3.63 14.42 19.14
CA SER A 107 3.15 15.65 18.54
C SER A 107 4.23 16.72 18.56
N PHE A 108 4.45 17.39 17.43
CA PHE A 108 5.35 18.54 17.34
C PHE A 108 4.87 19.75 18.13
N TRP A 109 3.60 19.79 18.56
CA TRP A 109 2.97 20.96 19.20
C TRP A 109 2.37 20.63 20.56
N GLY A 110 2.89 21.26 21.60
CA GLY A 110 2.48 21.05 22.98
C GLY A 110 1.34 21.96 23.46
N PRO A 111 0.71 21.64 24.60
CA PRO A 111 -0.46 22.35 25.13
C PRO A 111 -0.20 23.78 25.58
N GLU A 112 1.07 24.18 25.78
CA GLU A 112 1.48 25.53 26.17
C GLU A 112 1.88 26.37 24.94
N GLY A 113 1.68 25.85 23.73
CA GLY A 113 1.97 26.54 22.48
C GLY A 113 3.37 26.28 21.91
N GLN A 114 4.19 25.45 22.57
CA GLN A 114 5.56 25.15 22.18
C GLN A 114 5.64 24.20 20.98
N TRP A 115 6.51 24.52 20.02
CA TRP A 115 6.84 23.66 18.89
C TRP A 115 8.24 23.05 19.09
N ASP A 116 8.36 21.74 18.93
CA ASP A 116 9.64 21.03 18.97
C ASP A 116 9.80 20.17 17.72
N TRP A 117 10.65 20.64 16.80
CA TRP A 117 10.91 20.02 15.50
C TRP A 117 11.92 18.86 15.56
N GLU A 118 12.57 18.64 16.70
CA GLU A 118 13.48 17.50 16.87
C GLU A 118 12.70 16.20 17.12
N LEU A 119 11.44 16.30 17.59
CA LEU A 119 10.53 15.17 17.78
C LEU A 119 10.31 14.37 16.49
N ASP A 120 9.90 13.11 16.64
CA ASP A 120 9.62 12.19 15.53
C ASP A 120 10.79 12.01 14.52
N ALA A 121 12.02 12.05 15.03
CA ALA A 121 13.23 11.89 14.22
C ALA A 121 13.29 10.55 13.47
N GLY A 122 12.73 9.48 14.04
CA GLY A 122 12.73 8.15 13.44
C GLY A 122 11.91 8.08 12.15
N GLN A 123 10.64 8.50 12.19
CA GLN A 123 9.81 8.52 10.98
C GLN A 123 10.35 9.50 9.96
N ARG A 124 10.81 10.69 10.40
CA ARG A 124 11.44 11.67 9.51
C ARG A 124 12.64 11.09 8.77
N TRP A 125 13.52 10.36 9.45
CA TRP A 125 14.65 9.71 8.80
C TRP A 125 14.19 8.71 7.73
N MET A 126 13.23 7.84 8.06
CA MET A 126 12.73 6.82 7.13
C MET A 126 12.01 7.43 5.92
N LEU A 127 11.25 8.50 6.12
CA LEU A 127 10.57 9.26 5.07
C LEU A 127 11.58 9.83 4.06
N LEU A 128 12.65 10.47 4.53
CA LEU A 128 13.71 11.01 3.67
C LEU A 128 14.54 9.90 3.02
N ALA A 129 14.77 8.79 3.73
CA ALA A 129 15.42 7.60 3.20
C ALA A 129 14.61 6.97 2.06
N ALA A 130 13.28 6.91 2.18
CA ALA A 130 12.38 6.44 1.13
C ALA A 130 12.52 7.30 -0.13
N ARG A 131 12.49 8.64 0.01
CA ARG A 131 12.70 9.58 -1.10
C ARG A 131 14.03 9.34 -1.82
N SER A 132 15.11 9.20 -1.06
CA SER A 132 16.45 8.96 -1.63
C SER A 132 16.56 7.64 -2.41
N ARG A 133 15.63 6.70 -2.19
CA ARG A 133 15.60 5.36 -2.81
C ARG A 133 14.55 5.22 -3.91
N GLY A 134 13.88 6.32 -4.29
CA GLY A 134 12.96 6.34 -5.43
C GLY A 134 11.48 6.38 -5.06
N ALA A 135 11.13 6.53 -3.78
CA ALA A 135 9.76 6.91 -3.43
C ALA A 135 9.46 8.32 -3.96
N ARG A 136 8.28 8.49 -4.55
CA ARG A 136 7.87 9.70 -5.27
C ARG A 136 6.53 10.26 -4.84
N HIS A 137 5.70 9.44 -4.18
CA HIS A 137 4.40 9.85 -3.66
C HIS A 137 4.45 9.79 -2.14
N PHE A 138 4.13 10.91 -1.50
CA PHE A 138 4.14 11.02 -0.05
C PHE A 138 2.76 11.49 0.40
N GLU A 139 2.18 10.78 1.35
CA GLU A 139 0.95 11.20 2.00
C GLU A 139 1.26 11.43 3.48
N ALA A 140 0.81 12.56 4.03
CA ALA A 140 0.75 12.75 5.47
C ALA A 140 -0.66 12.41 5.93
N PHE A 141 -0.77 11.69 7.04
CA PHE A 141 -2.07 11.41 7.66
C PHE A 141 -1.99 11.52 9.18
N SER A 142 -3.11 11.47 9.89
CA SER A 142 -3.14 11.52 11.35
C SER A 142 -4.06 10.44 11.92
N ASN A 143 -3.49 9.54 12.71
CA ASN A 143 -4.28 8.58 13.49
C ASN A 143 -5.15 9.27 14.55
N SER A 144 -4.67 10.39 15.10
CA SER A 144 -5.35 11.13 16.15
C SER A 144 -4.82 12.56 16.27
N PRO A 145 -5.68 13.54 16.60
CA PRO A 145 -5.22 14.85 17.04
C PRO A 145 -4.29 14.75 18.26
N PRO A 146 -3.43 15.77 18.49
CA PRO A 146 -2.69 15.90 19.73
C PRO A 146 -3.57 15.68 20.96
N TYR A 147 -3.12 14.85 21.90
CA TYR A 147 -3.90 14.38 23.05
C TYR A 147 -4.57 15.52 23.85
N TRP A 148 -3.97 16.71 23.89
CA TRP A 148 -4.49 17.88 24.60
C TRP A 148 -5.63 18.59 23.86
N MET A 149 -5.82 18.30 22.58
CA MET A 149 -6.96 18.76 21.79
C MET A 149 -8.18 17.85 21.93
N THR A 150 -8.02 16.65 22.50
CA THR A 150 -9.11 15.66 22.60
C THR A 150 -9.91 15.79 23.90
N LYS A 151 -11.19 15.44 23.85
CA LYS A 151 -12.10 15.43 25.01
C LYS A 151 -11.62 14.50 26.12
N SER A 152 -10.97 13.39 25.76
CA SER A 152 -10.44 12.41 26.72
C SER A 152 -9.09 12.81 27.33
N GLY A 153 -8.37 13.77 26.71
CA GLY A 153 -6.98 14.06 27.04
C GLY A 153 -6.02 12.94 26.63
N ARG A 154 -6.40 12.14 25.63
CA ARG A 154 -5.71 10.94 25.14
C ARG A 154 -5.75 10.88 23.62
N ALA A 155 -4.67 10.41 23.01
CA ALA A 155 -4.58 10.18 21.57
C ALA A 155 -5.18 8.82 21.17
N SER A 156 -5.35 7.90 22.13
CA SER A 156 -5.87 6.54 21.89
C SER A 156 -7.39 6.43 21.65
N GLY A 157 -8.14 7.50 21.91
CA GLY A 157 -9.57 7.57 21.66
C GLY A 157 -10.39 8.12 22.82
N SER A 158 -11.71 7.97 22.73
CA SER A 158 -12.67 8.57 23.66
C SER A 158 -12.83 7.76 24.94
N VAL A 159 -13.36 8.36 26.00
CA VAL A 159 -13.61 7.64 27.26
C VAL A 159 -14.57 6.44 27.06
N GLN A 160 -14.46 5.44 27.93
CA GLN A 160 -15.25 4.20 27.85
C GLN A 160 -16.75 4.50 27.65
N GLY A 161 -17.38 3.75 26.74
CA GLY A 161 -18.80 3.93 26.38
C GLY A 161 -19.06 5.05 25.35
N LYS A 162 -18.03 5.74 24.87
CA LYS A 162 -18.15 6.79 23.84
C LYS A 162 -17.31 6.55 22.58
N ALA A 163 -16.86 5.32 22.35
CA ALA A 163 -15.93 4.96 21.27
C ALA A 163 -16.44 5.26 19.85
N GLY A 164 -17.76 5.41 19.66
CA GLY A 164 -18.40 5.84 18.41
C GLY A 164 -18.89 7.29 18.43
N HIS A 165 -18.17 8.18 19.11
CA HIS A 165 -18.49 9.61 19.16
C HIS A 165 -17.22 10.44 19.01
N ASP A 166 -17.36 11.62 18.42
CA ASP A 166 -16.28 12.59 18.26
C ASP A 166 -15.41 12.73 19.51
N ASN A 167 -14.11 12.50 19.36
CA ASN A 167 -13.14 12.70 20.44
C ASN A 167 -12.33 14.00 20.31
N LEU A 168 -12.27 14.64 19.14
CA LEU A 168 -11.74 15.99 19.03
C LEU A 168 -12.69 16.99 19.71
N ALA A 169 -12.17 17.86 20.57
CA ALA A 169 -12.99 18.90 21.19
C ALA A 169 -13.41 19.95 20.13
N PRO A 170 -14.69 20.33 20.02
CA PRO A 170 -15.16 21.27 18.98
C PRO A 170 -14.41 22.61 18.97
N GLU A 171 -14.05 23.11 20.15
CA GLU A 171 -13.25 24.33 20.32
C GLU A 171 -11.80 24.20 19.85
N ARG A 172 -11.34 22.98 19.52
CA ARG A 172 -9.98 22.67 19.05
C ARG A 172 -9.90 22.33 17.57
N TYR A 173 -10.97 22.49 16.81
CA TYR A 173 -10.96 22.20 15.36
C TYR A 173 -9.93 23.07 14.63
N ASP A 174 -9.92 24.38 14.90
CA ASP A 174 -8.98 25.29 14.25
C ASP A 174 -7.53 25.05 14.69
N ASP A 175 -7.31 24.62 15.93
CA ASP A 175 -6.00 24.20 16.44
C ASP A 175 -5.49 22.95 15.69
N PHE A 176 -6.33 21.92 15.54
CA PHE A 176 -5.96 20.71 14.81
C PHE A 176 -5.62 21.00 13.34
N ILE A 177 -6.39 21.87 12.69
CA ILE A 177 -6.12 22.30 11.32
C ILE A 177 -4.80 23.07 11.24
N HIS A 178 -4.56 24.00 12.17
CA HIS A 178 -3.30 24.74 12.24
C HIS A 178 -2.10 23.81 12.43
N TYR A 179 -2.25 22.78 13.27
CA TYR A 179 -1.24 21.78 13.50
C TYR A 179 -0.84 21.04 12.23
N LEU A 180 -1.82 20.43 11.54
CA LEU A 180 -1.57 19.66 10.32
C LEU A 180 -0.93 20.52 9.21
N VAL A 181 -1.47 21.72 8.97
CA VAL A 181 -0.94 22.66 7.97
C VAL A 181 0.50 23.06 8.29
N THR A 182 0.79 23.33 9.57
CA THR A 182 2.13 23.77 10.00
C THR A 182 3.17 22.66 9.86
N VAL A 183 2.82 21.41 10.17
CA VAL A 183 3.70 20.24 9.95
C VAL A 183 3.97 20.02 8.46
N VAL A 184 2.92 20.02 7.61
CA VAL A 184 3.09 19.84 6.17
C VAL A 184 3.91 20.95 5.54
N ARG A 185 3.69 22.22 5.93
CA ARG A 185 4.51 23.35 5.50
C ARG A 185 5.96 23.18 5.92
N TRP A 186 6.22 22.77 7.16
CA TRP A 186 7.58 22.59 7.65
C TRP A 186 8.36 21.57 6.81
N TYR A 187 7.76 20.43 6.47
CA TYR A 187 8.37 19.45 5.57
C TYR A 187 8.60 20.00 4.15
N HIS A 188 7.63 20.75 3.62
CA HIS A 188 7.76 21.40 2.32
C HIS A 188 8.95 22.38 2.28
N GLU A 189 9.06 23.27 3.28
CA GLU A 189 10.06 24.33 3.31
C GLU A 189 11.44 23.85 3.76
N LYS A 190 11.51 23.04 4.83
CA LYS A 190 12.78 22.64 5.46
C LYS A 190 13.39 21.40 4.86
N HIS A 191 12.57 20.48 4.38
CA HIS A 191 13.03 19.20 3.83
C HIS A 191 12.87 19.09 2.31
N GLN A 192 12.26 20.10 1.67
CA GLN A 192 11.93 20.09 0.24
C GLN A 192 11.10 18.85 -0.12
N LEU A 193 10.23 18.43 0.82
CA LEU A 193 9.36 17.28 0.67
C LEU A 193 7.92 17.79 0.67
N THR A 194 7.33 17.86 -0.50
CA THR A 194 5.90 18.14 -0.65
C THR A 194 5.12 16.85 -0.50
N PHE A 195 4.28 16.75 0.52
CA PHE A 195 3.26 15.72 0.59
C PHE A 195 2.23 15.96 -0.52
N ARG A 196 1.96 14.94 -1.34
CA ARG A 196 0.97 15.00 -2.41
C ARG A 196 -0.44 15.08 -1.83
N THR A 197 -0.70 14.34 -0.76
CA THR A 197 -1.97 14.35 -0.04
C THR A 197 -1.78 14.53 1.47
N LEU A 198 -2.74 15.20 2.09
CA LEU A 198 -2.95 15.26 3.53
C LEU A 198 -4.31 14.66 3.85
N ASP A 199 -4.35 13.65 4.71
CA ASP A 199 -5.57 13.02 5.24
C ASP A 199 -5.67 13.28 6.75
N PRO A 200 -6.66 14.04 7.24
CA PRO A 200 -6.75 14.35 8.68
C PRO A 200 -7.26 13.17 9.52
N PHE A 201 -7.54 12.00 8.92
CA PHE A 201 -8.21 10.89 9.58
C PHE A 201 -7.48 9.55 9.39
N ASN A 202 -7.89 8.58 10.22
CA ASN A 202 -7.62 7.16 10.08
C ASN A 202 -8.79 6.39 10.72
N GLU A 203 -9.50 5.60 9.92
CA GLU A 203 -10.68 4.82 10.34
C GLU A 203 -11.68 5.62 11.22
N PRO A 204 -12.12 6.81 10.77
CA PRO A 204 -12.82 7.77 11.62
C PRO A 204 -14.23 7.33 12.02
N ASP A 205 -14.99 6.65 11.16
CA ASP A 205 -16.38 6.27 11.45
C ASP A 205 -16.47 4.84 12.03
N THR A 206 -15.73 4.62 13.13
CA THR A 206 -15.65 3.32 13.81
C THR A 206 -15.89 3.44 15.31
N THR A 207 -16.34 2.36 15.95
CA THR A 207 -16.77 2.40 17.36
C THR A 207 -15.77 1.75 18.31
N TYR A 208 -14.49 1.68 17.95
CA TYR A 208 -13.45 0.98 18.72
C TYR A 208 -12.26 1.86 19.13
N TRP A 209 -12.32 3.17 18.90
CA TRP A 209 -11.31 4.11 19.40
C TRP A 209 -11.63 4.54 20.83
N TRP A 210 -10.98 3.91 21.81
CA TRP A 210 -11.22 4.17 23.22
C TRP A 210 -9.95 4.47 24.02
N ALA A 211 -10.12 5.25 25.08
CA ALA A 211 -9.10 5.74 25.99
C ALA A 211 -8.34 4.61 26.68
N GLY A 212 -7.09 4.38 26.28
CA GLY A 212 -6.27 3.28 26.76
C GLY A 212 -6.14 2.12 25.78
N ASN A 213 -6.61 2.28 24.54
CA ASN A 213 -6.21 1.43 23.43
C ASN A 213 -4.68 1.42 23.27
N ASN A 214 -4.14 0.40 22.61
CA ASN A 214 -2.69 0.22 22.46
C ASN A 214 -2.09 1.00 21.27
N GLN A 215 -2.85 1.95 20.72
CA GLN A 215 -2.49 2.77 19.57
C GLN A 215 -3.24 4.11 19.57
N GLU A 216 -2.76 5.06 18.76
CA GLU A 216 -3.50 6.29 18.42
C GLU A 216 -4.77 5.95 17.63
N GLY A 217 -5.83 6.74 17.83
CA GLY A 217 -7.08 6.62 17.10
C GLY A 217 -8.10 7.66 17.57
N CYS A 218 -8.91 8.18 16.64
CA CYS A 218 -9.92 9.18 16.95
C CYS A 218 -11.16 8.97 16.08
N HIS A 219 -12.31 8.77 16.72
CA HIS A 219 -13.59 8.76 16.01
C HIS A 219 -13.94 10.17 15.55
N PHE A 220 -14.42 10.28 14.31
CA PHE A 220 -15.03 11.48 13.76
C PHE A 220 -16.35 11.15 13.07
N ASP A 221 -17.43 11.70 13.60
CA ASP A 221 -18.76 11.61 13.00
C ASP A 221 -18.71 12.18 11.55
N PRO A 222 -19.48 11.64 10.59
CA PRO A 222 -19.44 12.14 9.21
C PRO A 222 -19.74 13.65 9.07
N ALA A 223 -20.58 14.20 9.96
CA ALA A 223 -20.82 15.64 10.02
C ALA A 223 -19.57 16.44 10.42
N THR A 224 -18.78 15.91 11.35
CA THR A 224 -17.51 16.50 11.80
C THR A 224 -16.43 16.39 10.74
N GLN A 225 -16.38 15.25 10.02
CA GLN A 225 -15.48 15.10 8.87
C GLN A 225 -15.71 16.20 7.82
N ASN A 226 -16.98 16.50 7.48
CA ASN A 226 -17.32 17.60 6.57
C ASN A 226 -16.75 18.96 7.05
N VAL A 227 -16.89 19.29 8.33
CA VAL A 227 -16.41 20.56 8.90
C VAL A 227 -14.89 20.66 8.83
N ILE A 228 -14.18 19.60 9.25
CA ILE A 228 -12.71 19.57 9.26
C ILE A 228 -12.16 19.66 7.85
N LEU A 229 -12.67 18.88 6.89
CA LEU A 229 -12.19 18.88 5.50
C LEU A 229 -12.36 20.25 4.83
N GLN A 230 -13.50 20.92 5.02
CA GLN A 230 -13.75 22.24 4.44
C GLN A 230 -12.81 23.30 5.02
N LYS A 231 -12.64 23.32 6.35
CA LYS A 231 -11.75 24.27 7.00
C LYS A 231 -10.28 23.98 6.67
N LEU A 232 -9.87 22.72 6.62
CA LEU A 232 -8.51 22.31 6.26
C LEU A 232 -8.18 22.71 4.81
N HIS A 233 -9.10 22.53 3.87
CA HIS A 233 -8.92 22.97 2.49
C HIS A 233 -8.72 24.49 2.40
N ALA A 234 -9.54 25.26 3.13
CA ALA A 234 -9.40 26.71 3.20
C ALA A 234 -8.05 27.13 3.81
N ALA A 235 -7.57 26.43 4.85
CA ALA A 235 -6.28 26.69 5.47
C ALA A 235 -5.11 26.38 4.54
N LEU A 236 -5.11 25.22 3.86
CA LEU A 236 -4.10 24.88 2.85
C LEU A 236 -4.07 25.89 1.69
N LYS A 237 -5.24 26.39 1.27
CA LYS A 237 -5.34 27.42 0.24
C LYS A 237 -4.71 28.73 0.70
N LYS A 238 -5.04 29.18 1.92
CA LYS A 238 -4.52 30.41 2.51
C LYS A 238 -3.01 30.36 2.72
N ASP A 239 -2.49 29.18 3.09
CA ASP A 239 -1.06 28.95 3.32
C ASP A 239 -0.26 28.81 2.01
N GLY A 240 -0.94 28.64 0.86
CA GLY A 240 -0.31 28.46 -0.45
C GLY A 240 0.08 27.00 -0.76
N LEU A 241 -0.16 26.07 0.17
CA LEU A 241 0.19 24.66 0.03
C LEU A 241 -0.60 23.95 -1.08
N LEU A 242 -1.85 24.35 -1.35
CA LEU A 242 -2.58 23.82 -2.51
C LEU A 242 -1.86 24.15 -3.83
N SER A 243 -1.35 25.37 -3.95
CA SER A 243 -0.56 25.80 -5.12
C SER A 243 0.80 25.14 -5.18
N ALA A 244 1.37 24.75 -4.03
CA ALA A 244 2.60 23.97 -3.93
C ALA A 244 2.41 22.47 -4.28
N GLY A 245 1.16 22.01 -4.46
CA GLY A 245 0.83 20.65 -4.87
C GLY A 245 0.27 19.73 -3.78
N VAL A 246 0.05 20.23 -2.56
CA VAL A 246 -0.63 19.47 -1.50
C VAL A 246 -2.12 19.42 -1.81
N GLN A 247 -2.71 18.23 -1.76
CA GLN A 247 -4.15 18.03 -1.94
C GLN A 247 -4.77 17.35 -0.72
N LEU A 248 -6.09 17.37 -0.58
CA LEU A 248 -6.77 16.62 0.48
C LEU A 248 -7.18 15.21 0.03
N ALA A 249 -6.96 14.27 0.94
CA ALA A 249 -7.54 12.94 0.89
C ALA A 249 -8.54 12.75 2.04
N ALA A 250 -9.49 11.84 1.85
CA ALA A 250 -10.45 11.39 2.85
C ALA A 250 -11.08 10.06 2.40
N SER A 251 -11.74 9.25 3.21
CA SER A 251 -11.89 9.39 4.65
C SER A 251 -11.07 8.35 5.42
N ASP A 252 -10.38 7.45 4.71
CA ASP A 252 -9.53 6.42 5.30
C ASP A 252 -10.32 5.44 6.18
N GLU A 253 -11.59 5.16 5.82
CA GLU A 253 -12.42 4.22 6.60
C GLU A 253 -11.85 2.81 6.60
N THR A 254 -12.06 2.11 7.73
CA THR A 254 -11.61 0.72 7.94
C THR A 254 -12.18 -0.29 6.94
N SER A 255 -13.36 -0.03 6.38
CA SER A 255 -14.04 -0.92 5.45
C SER A 255 -14.51 -0.20 4.20
N ILE A 256 -14.59 -0.94 3.10
CA ILE A 256 -15.10 -0.43 1.81
C ILE A 256 -16.55 0.06 1.93
N ASP A 257 -17.37 -0.59 2.76
CA ASP A 257 -18.79 -0.28 2.87
C ASP A 257 -19.02 0.97 3.72
N THR A 258 -18.19 1.16 4.76
CA THR A 258 -18.13 2.43 5.52
C THR A 258 -17.65 3.55 4.60
N ALA A 259 -16.61 3.34 3.78
CA ALA A 259 -16.13 4.36 2.84
C ALA A 259 -17.20 4.81 1.85
N VAL A 260 -18.06 3.89 1.37
CA VAL A 260 -19.25 4.25 0.56
C VAL A 260 -20.21 5.15 1.35
N SER A 261 -20.48 4.79 2.61
CA SER A 261 -21.40 5.52 3.49
C SER A 261 -20.88 6.93 3.80
N SER A 262 -19.60 7.05 4.18
CA SER A 262 -18.92 8.32 4.40
C SER A 262 -18.92 9.18 3.15
N PHE A 263 -18.55 8.63 1.99
CA PHE A 263 -18.56 9.38 0.73
C PHE A 263 -19.95 9.94 0.38
N LYS A 264 -21.02 9.16 0.58
CA LYS A 264 -22.41 9.61 0.35
C LYS A 264 -22.88 10.67 1.34
N SER A 265 -22.28 10.73 2.53
CA SER A 265 -22.59 11.73 3.56
C SER A 265 -21.93 13.09 3.30
N TYR A 266 -20.94 13.14 2.40
CA TYR A 266 -20.21 14.37 2.13
C TYR A 266 -21.04 15.38 1.34
N SER A 267 -21.09 16.60 1.86
CA SER A 267 -21.69 17.73 1.16
C SER A 267 -20.94 18.06 -0.13
N PRO A 268 -21.56 18.76 -1.10
CA PRO A 268 -20.88 19.20 -2.32
C PRO A 268 -19.59 19.98 -2.04
N ALA A 269 -19.59 20.86 -1.02
CA ALA A 269 -18.41 21.63 -0.65
C ALA A 269 -17.25 20.74 -0.15
N THR A 270 -17.56 19.66 0.57
CA THR A 270 -16.55 18.67 1.00
C THR A 270 -16.03 17.85 -0.17
N LEU A 271 -16.93 17.41 -1.07
CA LEU A 271 -16.54 16.70 -2.28
C LEU A 271 -15.67 17.58 -3.19
N ASP A 272 -15.91 18.88 -3.27
CA ASP A 272 -15.06 19.83 -4.01
C ASP A 272 -13.70 20.03 -3.33
N ALA A 273 -13.65 19.99 -2.00
CA ALA A 273 -12.43 20.18 -1.21
C ALA A 273 -11.42 19.02 -1.30
N ILE A 274 -11.91 17.78 -1.46
CA ILE A 274 -11.04 16.59 -1.55
C ILE A 274 -10.63 16.30 -3.00
N ALA A 275 -9.41 15.81 -3.22
CA ALA A 275 -8.93 15.37 -4.53
C ALA A 275 -8.81 13.85 -4.64
N GLN A 276 -8.74 13.16 -3.50
CA GLN A 276 -8.51 11.72 -3.41
C GLN A 276 -9.44 11.10 -2.37
N VAL A 277 -9.88 9.89 -2.67
CA VAL A 277 -10.57 9.02 -1.74
C VAL A 277 -9.66 7.88 -1.31
N ASN A 278 -9.47 7.76 0.00
CA ASN A 278 -8.73 6.70 0.67
C ASN A 278 -9.74 5.75 1.34
N ALA A 279 -9.49 4.44 1.24
CA ALA A 279 -10.29 3.42 1.91
C ALA A 279 -9.41 2.22 2.28
N HIS A 280 -9.69 1.62 3.43
CA HIS A 280 -9.08 0.37 3.85
C HIS A 280 -9.92 -0.80 3.35
N ALA A 281 -9.26 -1.96 3.20
CA ALA A 281 -9.88 -3.15 2.62
C ALA A 281 -10.07 -4.29 3.63
N TYR A 282 -10.04 -3.99 4.94
CA TYR A 282 -10.14 -5.02 5.99
C TYR A 282 -11.47 -5.77 5.90
N GLU A 283 -12.55 -5.04 5.62
CA GLU A 283 -13.89 -5.57 5.44
C GLU A 283 -14.63 -4.92 4.26
N GLY A 284 -15.85 -5.38 4.00
CA GLY A 284 -16.76 -4.80 3.01
C GLY A 284 -16.77 -5.51 1.65
N THR A 285 -17.86 -5.29 0.94
CA THR A 285 -18.21 -5.93 -0.33
C THR A 285 -18.46 -4.93 -1.47
N ALA A 286 -18.66 -3.65 -1.17
CA ALA A 286 -19.12 -2.61 -2.09
C ALA A 286 -18.02 -1.98 -2.97
N ARG A 287 -16.98 -2.74 -3.34
CA ARG A 287 -15.83 -2.23 -4.12
C ARG A 287 -16.21 -1.58 -5.44
N ALA A 288 -17.13 -2.20 -6.18
CA ALA A 288 -17.60 -1.67 -7.46
C ALA A 288 -18.42 -0.38 -7.29
N GLU A 289 -19.20 -0.29 -6.21
CA GLU A 289 -19.98 0.90 -5.89
C GLU A 289 -19.07 2.08 -5.50
N LEU A 290 -18.09 1.84 -4.60
CA LEU A 290 -17.11 2.86 -4.22
C LEU A 290 -16.36 3.37 -5.45
N ARG A 291 -15.87 2.46 -6.30
CA ARG A 291 -15.25 2.80 -7.59
C ARG A 291 -16.13 3.73 -8.41
N ASP A 292 -17.40 3.37 -8.61
CA ASP A 292 -18.29 4.11 -9.51
C ASP A 292 -18.64 5.49 -8.94
N LEU A 293 -18.81 5.62 -7.62
CA LEU A 293 -19.03 6.90 -6.94
C LEU A 293 -17.83 7.84 -7.12
N VAL A 294 -16.64 7.33 -6.80
CA VAL A 294 -15.39 8.10 -6.84
C VAL A 294 -15.02 8.46 -8.28
N TYR A 295 -15.23 7.55 -9.24
CA TYR A 295 -15.05 7.81 -10.66
C TYR A 295 -15.98 8.91 -11.18
N ARG A 296 -17.28 8.85 -10.86
CA ARG A 296 -18.24 9.90 -11.27
C ARG A 296 -17.90 11.26 -10.68
N ALA A 297 -17.36 11.29 -9.47
CA ALA A 297 -16.88 12.50 -8.82
C ALA A 297 -15.49 12.98 -9.31
N ARG A 298 -14.85 12.25 -10.23
CA ARG A 298 -13.53 12.56 -10.80
C ARG A 298 -12.44 12.73 -9.73
N LYS A 299 -12.45 11.84 -8.73
CA LYS A 299 -11.43 11.81 -7.67
C LYS A 299 -10.53 10.60 -7.86
N ARG A 300 -9.34 10.66 -7.28
CA ARG A 300 -8.47 9.48 -7.18
C ARG A 300 -9.01 8.48 -6.17
N LEU A 301 -8.73 7.20 -6.37
CA LEU A 301 -9.09 6.15 -5.43
C LEU A 301 -7.87 5.33 -5.02
N TRP A 302 -7.51 5.40 -3.74
CA TRP A 302 -6.43 4.60 -3.17
C TRP A 302 -6.99 3.54 -2.22
N MET A 303 -6.45 2.32 -2.32
CA MET A 303 -6.48 1.38 -1.21
C MET A 303 -5.31 1.78 -0.31
N SER A 304 -5.59 2.48 0.77
CA SER A 304 -4.62 3.22 1.57
C SER A 304 -4.09 2.45 2.78
N GLU A 305 -4.76 1.35 3.14
CA GLU A 305 -4.28 0.44 4.17
C GLU A 305 -4.93 -0.94 4.05
N TRP A 306 -4.07 -1.96 4.06
CA TRP A 306 -4.46 -3.32 4.37
C TRP A 306 -3.25 -4.14 4.79
N GLY A 307 -3.49 -5.17 5.61
CA GLY A 307 -2.49 -6.16 5.94
C GLY A 307 -3.14 -7.49 6.32
N CYS A 308 -2.33 -8.53 6.46
CA CYS A 308 -2.77 -9.78 7.06
C CYS A 308 -1.74 -10.33 8.03
N GLY A 309 -2.18 -10.90 9.14
CA GLY A 309 -1.32 -11.51 10.16
C GLY A 309 -1.74 -12.89 10.63
N ALA A 310 -2.68 -13.53 9.93
CA ALA A 310 -3.31 -14.79 10.35
C ALA A 310 -2.46 -16.05 10.06
N ALA A 311 -1.38 -15.93 9.29
CA ALA A 311 -0.53 -17.05 8.90
C ALA A 311 0.94 -16.81 9.34
N PRO A 312 1.68 -17.86 9.72
CA PRO A 312 3.09 -17.74 10.06
C PRO A 312 3.93 -17.11 8.93
N LEU A 313 5.00 -16.42 9.29
CA LEU A 313 5.83 -15.61 8.38
C LEU A 313 6.26 -16.31 7.08
N LYS A 314 6.62 -17.60 7.17
CA LYS A 314 7.16 -18.39 6.03
C LYS A 314 6.07 -19.20 5.29
N ASP A 315 4.81 -19.11 5.71
CA ASP A 315 3.69 -19.82 5.12
C ASP A 315 3.09 -19.07 3.92
N MET A 316 2.66 -19.80 2.89
CA MET A 316 2.05 -19.19 1.70
C MET A 316 0.64 -18.65 1.95
N GLY A 317 -0.04 -19.04 3.04
CA GLY A 317 -1.38 -18.59 3.39
C GLY A 317 -1.49 -17.06 3.45
N GLY A 318 -0.58 -16.40 4.17
CA GLY A 318 -0.53 -14.94 4.24
C GLY A 318 -0.25 -14.30 2.88
N ALA A 319 0.67 -14.89 2.11
CA ALA A 319 0.97 -14.45 0.74
C ALA A 319 -0.24 -14.55 -0.20
N ILE A 320 -0.99 -15.65 -0.14
CA ILE A 320 -2.20 -15.85 -0.96
C ILE A 320 -3.33 -14.95 -0.50
N GLN A 321 -3.47 -14.70 0.81
CA GLN A 321 -4.46 -13.76 1.34
C GLN A 321 -4.18 -12.33 0.86
N LEU A 322 -2.91 -11.90 0.93
CA LEU A 322 -2.46 -10.62 0.38
C LEU A 322 -2.74 -10.52 -1.12
N ALA A 323 -2.32 -11.52 -1.89
CA ALA A 323 -2.58 -11.55 -3.32
C ALA A 323 -4.07 -11.49 -3.65
N ALA A 324 -4.92 -12.21 -2.91
CA ALA A 324 -6.36 -12.20 -3.11
C ALA A 324 -6.98 -10.82 -2.83
N CYS A 325 -6.48 -10.06 -1.85
CA CYS A 325 -6.92 -8.70 -1.61
C CYS A 325 -6.53 -7.77 -2.76
N ILE A 326 -5.24 -7.74 -3.12
CA ILE A 326 -4.70 -6.96 -4.24
C ILE A 326 -5.49 -7.26 -5.54
N LEU A 327 -5.79 -8.53 -5.80
CA LEU A 327 -6.57 -8.95 -6.97
C LEU A 327 -7.97 -8.33 -7.00
N ARG A 328 -8.69 -8.33 -5.88
CA ARG A 328 -10.02 -7.70 -5.79
C ARG A 328 -9.91 -6.18 -5.92
N ASP A 329 -8.92 -5.57 -5.31
CA ASP A 329 -8.80 -4.12 -5.27
C ASP A 329 -8.34 -3.55 -6.62
N LEU A 330 -7.45 -4.23 -7.33
CA LEU A 330 -7.06 -3.78 -8.67
C LEU A 330 -8.12 -4.09 -9.74
N ASN A 331 -8.76 -5.26 -9.71
CA ASN A 331 -9.71 -5.63 -10.75
C ASN A 331 -11.12 -5.06 -10.53
N THR A 332 -11.57 -4.91 -9.27
CA THR A 332 -12.94 -4.51 -8.93
C THR A 332 -13.03 -3.10 -8.37
N LEU A 333 -12.26 -2.79 -7.31
CA LEU A 333 -12.18 -1.43 -6.75
C LEU A 333 -11.50 -0.47 -7.73
N GLN A 334 -10.67 -1.00 -8.62
CA GLN A 334 -9.83 -0.25 -9.57
C GLN A 334 -8.98 0.82 -8.87
N ALA A 335 -8.43 0.46 -7.70
CA ALA A 335 -7.56 1.34 -6.95
C ALA A 335 -6.36 1.75 -7.83
N GLN A 336 -6.05 3.05 -7.81
CA GLN A 336 -4.91 3.65 -8.51
C GLN A 336 -3.62 3.48 -7.70
N ALA A 337 -3.70 3.25 -6.40
CA ALA A 337 -2.57 2.87 -5.56
C ALA A 337 -2.97 1.80 -4.55
N TRP A 338 -1.98 1.06 -4.06
CA TRP A 338 -2.19 0.03 -3.04
C TRP A 338 -1.09 0.12 -1.97
N VAL A 339 -1.48 0.46 -0.75
CA VAL A 339 -0.57 0.70 0.38
C VAL A 339 -0.75 -0.38 1.45
N TYR A 340 0.31 -1.13 1.72
CA TYR A 340 0.32 -2.05 2.85
C TYR A 340 0.29 -1.26 4.16
N TRP A 341 -0.28 -1.81 5.23
CA TRP A 341 -0.29 -1.18 6.56
C TRP A 341 1.13 -0.92 7.09
N GLN A 342 1.69 -1.83 7.88
CA GLN A 342 3.06 -1.74 8.33
C GLN A 342 3.87 -2.86 7.71
N ALA A 343 4.83 -2.51 6.86
CA ALA A 343 5.66 -3.50 6.18
C ALA A 343 6.62 -4.23 7.13
N VAL A 344 6.95 -3.63 8.28
CA VAL A 344 7.84 -4.21 9.29
C VAL A 344 7.08 -4.38 10.60
N GLU A 345 7.09 -5.59 11.12
CA GLU A 345 6.44 -5.94 12.39
C GLU A 345 7.49 -6.24 13.46
N ASN A 346 7.14 -5.93 14.71
CA ASN A 346 7.99 -6.30 15.83
C ASN A 346 7.83 -7.80 16.13
N SER A 347 8.87 -8.57 15.86
CA SER A 347 8.89 -10.02 16.06
C SER A 347 8.69 -10.45 17.51
N GLU A 348 8.90 -9.55 18.47
CA GLU A 348 8.74 -9.80 19.89
C GLU A 348 7.27 -9.85 20.33
N THR A 349 6.34 -9.43 19.47
CA THR A 349 4.90 -9.42 19.78
C THR A 349 4.19 -10.74 19.44
N GLY A 350 4.84 -11.63 18.69
CA GLY A 350 4.25 -12.87 18.19
C GLY A 350 3.23 -12.67 17.04
N ASN A 351 3.12 -11.44 16.51
CA ASN A 351 2.22 -11.11 15.41
C ASN A 351 2.89 -11.29 14.04
N TRP A 352 2.09 -11.58 13.00
CA TRP A 352 2.58 -11.80 11.64
C TRP A 352 2.09 -10.76 10.61
N TRP A 353 1.73 -9.55 11.05
CA TRP A 353 1.14 -8.54 10.16
C TRP A 353 2.14 -7.95 9.16
N GLY A 354 3.43 -7.88 9.52
CA GLY A 354 4.46 -7.29 8.67
C GLY A 354 4.87 -8.18 7.49
N LEU A 355 5.23 -7.55 6.37
CA LEU A 355 5.90 -8.24 5.26
C LEU A 355 7.24 -8.85 5.72
N MET A 356 7.89 -8.19 6.68
CA MET A 356 9.08 -8.67 7.38
C MET A 356 8.97 -8.49 8.89
N GLN A 357 9.80 -9.23 9.61
CA GLN A 357 9.86 -9.28 11.07
C GLN A 357 11.23 -8.80 11.54
N VAL A 358 11.25 -7.89 12.51
CA VAL A 358 12.47 -7.35 13.13
C VAL A 358 12.23 -7.25 14.64
N PRO A 359 13.12 -7.76 15.51
CA PRO A 359 13.00 -7.53 16.93
C PRO A 359 13.44 -6.10 17.25
N PHE A 360 12.51 -5.27 17.73
CA PHE A 360 12.77 -3.84 17.85
C PHE A 360 13.83 -3.49 18.90
N HIS A 361 14.00 -4.33 19.93
CA HIS A 361 15.06 -4.13 20.93
C HIS A 361 16.44 -4.67 20.49
N LYS A 362 16.51 -5.48 19.42
CA LYS A 362 17.75 -6.08 18.88
C LYS A 362 17.67 -6.17 17.35
N PRO A 363 17.68 -5.04 16.62
CA PRO A 363 17.15 -4.99 15.27
C PRO A 363 18.13 -5.50 14.19
N GLN A 364 19.11 -6.33 14.56
CA GLN A 364 20.06 -6.94 13.62
C GLN A 364 19.47 -8.14 12.85
N GLN A 365 18.38 -8.73 13.35
CA GLN A 365 17.73 -9.91 12.76
C GLN A 365 16.53 -9.49 11.90
N VAL A 366 16.76 -9.32 10.60
CA VAL A 366 15.69 -9.01 9.64
C VAL A 366 15.23 -10.29 8.94
N GLU A 367 13.96 -10.65 9.12
CA GLU A 367 13.38 -11.82 8.48
C GLU A 367 12.28 -11.48 7.48
N LEU A 368 12.49 -11.81 6.21
CA LEU A 368 11.48 -11.62 5.16
C LEU A 368 10.46 -12.76 5.17
N GLY A 369 9.16 -12.42 5.12
CA GLY A 369 8.07 -13.37 4.98
C GLY A 369 7.68 -13.70 3.56
N LYS A 370 6.80 -14.70 3.39
CA LYS A 370 6.20 -14.98 2.06
C LYS A 370 5.37 -13.82 1.55
N GLN A 371 4.77 -13.03 2.45
CA GLN A 371 4.05 -11.81 2.08
C GLN A 371 4.97 -10.78 1.42
N TYR A 372 6.22 -10.62 1.88
CA TYR A 372 7.20 -9.76 1.21
C TYR A 372 7.43 -10.20 -0.24
N TRP A 373 7.66 -11.49 -0.46
CA TRP A 373 7.87 -12.01 -1.80
C TRP A 373 6.61 -11.94 -2.67
N ALA A 374 5.42 -12.12 -2.08
CA ALA A 374 4.14 -11.91 -2.73
C ALA A 374 3.94 -10.45 -3.16
N MET A 375 4.29 -9.50 -2.30
CA MET A 375 4.26 -8.08 -2.63
C MET A 375 5.23 -7.77 -3.79
N MET A 376 6.42 -8.36 -3.77
CA MET A 376 7.44 -8.17 -4.81
C MET A 376 6.99 -8.64 -6.21
N HIS A 377 6.11 -9.66 -6.30
CA HIS A 377 5.51 -10.08 -7.57
C HIS A 377 4.75 -8.95 -8.27
N TYR A 378 4.26 -7.97 -7.52
CA TYR A 378 3.59 -6.79 -8.02
C TYR A 378 4.53 -5.57 -8.05
N SER A 379 5.09 -5.22 -6.88
CA SER A 379 5.75 -3.93 -6.68
C SER A 379 6.97 -3.74 -7.58
N ARG A 380 7.73 -4.81 -7.82
CA ARG A 380 8.94 -4.75 -8.65
C ARG A 380 8.63 -4.51 -10.13
N PHE A 381 7.48 -4.97 -10.63
CA PHE A 381 7.21 -5.04 -12.07
C PHE A 381 6.11 -4.10 -12.53
N ILE A 382 5.13 -3.77 -11.69
CA ILE A 382 4.04 -2.83 -11.98
C ILE A 382 4.41 -1.51 -11.31
N ARG A 383 4.90 -0.54 -12.08
CA ARG A 383 5.44 0.72 -11.56
C ARG A 383 4.46 1.87 -11.80
N ASP A 384 4.68 3.01 -11.16
CA ASP A 384 3.84 4.18 -11.44
C ASP A 384 3.98 4.62 -12.91
N GLY A 385 2.82 4.88 -13.51
CA GLY A 385 2.58 5.12 -14.92
C GLY A 385 2.05 3.90 -15.67
N TYR A 386 2.11 2.70 -15.09
CA TYR A 386 1.54 1.51 -15.70
C TYR A 386 0.02 1.63 -15.78
N THR A 387 -0.58 0.96 -16.77
CA THR A 387 -2.03 0.82 -16.87
C THR A 387 -2.41 -0.60 -16.50
N ILE A 388 -3.30 -0.76 -15.52
CA ILE A 388 -3.92 -2.04 -15.17
C ILE A 388 -4.88 -2.44 -16.29
N LEU A 389 -4.92 -3.73 -16.57
CA LEU A 389 -5.72 -4.32 -17.63
C LEU A 389 -6.82 -5.17 -17.01
N LYS A 390 -7.99 -5.10 -17.62
CA LYS A 390 -9.06 -6.04 -17.31
C LYS A 390 -8.59 -7.44 -17.71
N THR A 391 -8.95 -8.42 -16.92
CA THR A 391 -8.58 -9.81 -17.18
C THR A 391 -9.83 -10.65 -17.27
N ARG A 392 -9.77 -11.75 -18.02
CA ARG A 392 -10.83 -12.76 -18.04
C ARG A 392 -10.83 -13.64 -16.77
N ASN A 393 -9.82 -13.51 -15.92
CA ASN A 393 -9.64 -14.31 -14.71
C ASN A 393 -9.34 -13.41 -13.48
N PRO A 394 -10.21 -12.44 -13.16
CA PRO A 394 -9.91 -11.39 -12.18
C PRO A 394 -9.71 -11.91 -10.76
N SER A 395 -10.21 -13.10 -10.45
CA SER A 395 -10.00 -13.75 -9.15
C SER A 395 -8.56 -14.21 -8.92
N ASN A 396 -7.75 -14.32 -9.98
CA ASN A 396 -6.43 -14.95 -9.95
C ASN A 396 -5.34 -14.14 -10.64
N VAL A 397 -5.71 -13.20 -11.50
CA VAL A 397 -4.78 -12.48 -12.38
C VAL A 397 -4.89 -10.98 -12.20
N VAL A 398 -3.73 -10.34 -11.99
CA VAL A 398 -3.50 -8.92 -12.30
C VAL A 398 -2.64 -8.87 -13.55
N ALA A 399 -3.01 -8.00 -14.49
CA ALA A 399 -2.16 -7.71 -15.63
C ALA A 399 -1.98 -6.20 -15.78
N ALA A 400 -0.81 -5.79 -16.26
CA ALA A 400 -0.50 -4.40 -16.46
C ALA A 400 0.42 -4.22 -17.68
N ILE A 401 0.35 -3.04 -18.28
CA ILE A 401 1.23 -2.62 -19.37
C ILE A 401 1.93 -1.31 -19.02
N SER A 402 3.23 -1.24 -19.31
CA SER A 402 3.99 0.00 -19.14
C SER A 402 3.59 1.04 -20.18
N PRO A 403 3.84 2.34 -19.94
CA PRO A 403 3.96 3.30 -21.01
C PRO A 403 4.97 2.81 -22.06
N THR A 404 4.73 3.10 -23.34
CA THR A 404 5.69 2.83 -24.41
C THR A 404 6.76 3.92 -24.40
N SER A 405 8.03 3.53 -24.24
CA SER A 405 9.19 4.43 -24.31
C SER A 405 10.15 3.94 -25.39
N SER A 406 10.50 4.80 -26.35
CA SER A 406 11.37 4.47 -27.49
C SER A 406 10.97 3.18 -28.23
N GLY A 407 9.66 2.96 -28.40
CA GLY A 407 9.11 1.76 -29.06
C GLY A 407 9.05 0.50 -28.19
N LYS A 408 9.66 0.50 -26.99
CA LYS A 408 9.67 -0.62 -26.06
C LYS A 408 8.51 -0.55 -25.08
N THR A 409 7.91 -1.70 -24.81
CA THR A 409 6.78 -1.87 -23.89
C THR A 409 7.00 -3.11 -23.04
N THR A 410 6.53 -3.07 -21.80
CA THR A 410 6.54 -4.21 -20.88
C THR A 410 5.11 -4.61 -20.54
N ALA A 411 4.75 -5.88 -20.77
CA ALA A 411 3.54 -6.48 -20.21
C ALA A 411 3.91 -7.33 -18.99
N VAL A 412 3.12 -7.22 -17.93
CA VAL A 412 3.29 -7.97 -16.68
C VAL A 412 2.00 -8.71 -16.39
N VAL A 413 2.09 -9.99 -16.08
CA VAL A 413 0.96 -10.82 -15.67
C VAL A 413 1.33 -11.53 -14.38
N VAL A 414 0.65 -11.19 -13.30
CA VAL A 414 0.82 -11.81 -11.98
C VAL A 414 -0.35 -12.76 -11.76
N THR A 415 -0.04 -14.03 -11.50
CA THR A 415 -1.02 -15.09 -11.25
C THR A 415 -0.84 -15.63 -9.83
N ALA A 416 -1.90 -15.60 -9.04
CA ALA A 416 -1.96 -16.24 -7.73
C ALA A 416 -2.81 -17.53 -7.78
N SER A 417 -2.36 -18.55 -7.07
CA SER A 417 -2.98 -19.87 -7.01
C SER A 417 -3.06 -20.34 -5.56
N GLY A 418 -4.28 -20.52 -5.03
CA GLY A 418 -4.52 -20.97 -3.66
C GLY A 418 -5.98 -21.35 -3.36
N PRO A 419 -6.30 -21.69 -2.10
CA PRO A 419 -7.59 -22.29 -1.72
C PRO A 419 -8.77 -21.35 -1.90
N ALA A 420 -8.61 -20.04 -1.64
CA ALA A 420 -9.63 -19.02 -1.93
C ALA A 420 -9.92 -18.84 -3.44
N GLN A 421 -9.10 -19.46 -4.29
CA GLN A 421 -9.09 -19.33 -5.75
C GLN A 421 -9.40 -20.67 -6.45
N LEU A 422 -9.84 -21.69 -5.69
CA LEU A 422 -10.25 -23.04 -6.14
C LEU A 422 -9.12 -23.92 -6.75
N PHE A 423 -7.84 -23.60 -6.52
CA PHE A 423 -6.72 -24.42 -6.99
C PHE A 423 -6.19 -25.33 -5.87
N THR A 424 -6.72 -26.54 -5.76
CA THR A 424 -6.17 -27.58 -4.89
C THR A 424 -5.14 -28.47 -5.59
N SER A 425 -4.92 -28.28 -6.90
CA SER A 425 -4.00 -29.07 -7.73
C SER A 425 -3.21 -28.21 -8.72
N GLN A 426 -2.13 -28.77 -9.27
CA GLN A 426 -1.32 -28.10 -10.29
C GLN A 426 -2.13 -27.89 -11.58
N ARG A 427 -1.93 -26.77 -12.26
CA ARG A 427 -2.60 -26.50 -13.55
C ARG A 427 -1.61 -26.11 -14.64
N LEU A 428 -1.79 -26.68 -15.82
CA LEU A 428 -1.21 -26.13 -17.03
C LEU A 428 -1.92 -24.80 -17.30
N THR A 429 -1.16 -23.73 -17.45
CA THR A 429 -1.68 -22.39 -17.67
C THR A 429 -1.04 -21.81 -18.91
N THR A 430 -1.87 -21.36 -19.85
CA THR A 430 -1.45 -20.76 -21.11
C THR A 430 -1.52 -19.24 -20.99
N TYR A 431 -0.38 -18.57 -21.16
CA TYR A 431 -0.31 -17.12 -21.24
C TYR A 431 -0.40 -16.71 -22.70
N ASP A 432 -1.33 -15.83 -23.03
CA ASP A 432 -1.55 -15.34 -24.39
C ASP A 432 -1.23 -13.85 -24.47
N PHE A 433 -0.07 -13.53 -25.04
CA PHE A 433 0.36 -12.15 -25.25
C PHE A 433 0.07 -11.64 -26.67
N THR A 434 -0.53 -12.46 -27.54
CA THR A 434 -0.90 -12.02 -28.91
C THR A 434 -1.74 -10.74 -28.93
N PRO A 435 -2.70 -10.51 -28.00
CA PRO A 435 -3.49 -9.28 -27.98
C PRO A 435 -2.70 -7.99 -27.70
N PHE A 436 -1.46 -8.08 -27.21
CA PHE A 436 -0.65 -6.89 -26.90
C PHE A 436 -0.08 -6.19 -28.14
N GLY A 437 -0.20 -6.80 -29.33
CA GLY A 437 0.25 -6.19 -30.59
C GLY A 437 1.76 -6.00 -30.67
N ALA A 438 2.51 -6.90 -30.03
CA ALA A 438 3.97 -6.95 -30.11
C ALA A 438 4.45 -7.23 -31.53
N LYS A 439 5.56 -6.60 -31.92
CA LYS A 439 6.24 -6.83 -33.19
C LYS A 439 7.42 -7.76 -32.99
N GLY A 440 7.56 -8.74 -33.87
CA GLY A 440 8.69 -9.66 -33.87
C GLY A 440 8.70 -10.54 -32.62
N GLU A 441 9.79 -10.44 -31.86
CA GLU A 441 10.03 -11.28 -30.69
C GLU A 441 9.69 -10.56 -29.38
N GLY A 442 9.25 -11.32 -28.39
CA GLY A 442 9.11 -10.86 -27.01
C GLY A 442 10.07 -11.61 -26.10
N GLU A 443 10.85 -10.88 -25.30
CA GLU A 443 11.66 -11.46 -24.25
C GLU A 443 10.78 -11.72 -23.03
N VAL A 444 10.65 -12.99 -22.63
CA VAL A 444 9.86 -13.42 -21.48
C VAL A 444 10.78 -13.81 -20.35
N THR A 445 10.46 -13.33 -19.13
CA THR A 445 11.05 -13.80 -17.88
C THR A 445 9.96 -14.23 -16.91
N ILE A 446 10.18 -15.36 -16.22
CA ILE A 446 9.19 -15.95 -15.31
C ILE A 446 9.76 -16.03 -13.89
N TYR A 447 9.00 -15.52 -12.92
CA TYR A 447 9.33 -15.55 -11.49
C TYR A 447 8.32 -16.36 -10.70
N ARG A 448 8.77 -17.05 -9.65
CA ARG A 448 7.89 -17.85 -8.78
C ARG A 448 8.21 -17.69 -7.29
N THR A 449 7.13 -17.62 -6.51
CA THR A 449 7.11 -17.83 -5.07
C THR A 449 6.14 -18.98 -4.76
N ASP A 450 6.62 -19.97 -4.02
CA ASP A 450 5.82 -21.07 -3.48
C ASP A 450 6.41 -21.44 -2.10
N ALA A 451 6.05 -22.57 -1.50
CA ALA A 451 6.63 -22.97 -0.21
C ALA A 451 8.17 -22.99 -0.19
N ARG A 452 8.82 -23.28 -1.32
CA ARG A 452 10.28 -23.44 -1.43
C ARG A 452 10.97 -22.25 -2.08
N LEU A 453 10.29 -21.57 -3.01
CA LEU A 453 10.86 -20.50 -3.81
C LEU A 453 10.41 -19.13 -3.29
N ASN A 454 11.31 -18.15 -3.39
CA ASN A 454 11.09 -16.75 -3.04
C ASN A 454 11.50 -15.89 -4.24
N MET A 455 10.53 -15.39 -5.01
CA MET A 455 10.78 -14.57 -6.21
C MET A 455 11.88 -15.10 -7.14
N LYS A 456 11.98 -16.43 -7.27
CA LYS A 456 13.03 -17.07 -8.06
C LYS A 456 12.71 -16.92 -9.54
N ARG A 457 13.66 -16.44 -10.34
CA ARG A 457 13.59 -16.56 -11.81
C ARG A 457 13.68 -18.04 -12.18
N ILE A 458 12.59 -18.60 -12.71
CA ILE A 458 12.50 -20.01 -13.08
C ILE A 458 12.75 -20.27 -14.57
N ASP A 459 12.56 -19.26 -15.42
CA ASP A 459 12.80 -19.36 -16.86
C ASP A 459 13.03 -17.98 -17.51
N SER A 460 13.66 -17.97 -18.67
CA SER A 460 13.86 -16.80 -19.53
C SER A 460 14.07 -17.24 -20.99
N PHE A 461 13.27 -16.74 -21.92
CA PHE A 461 13.34 -17.12 -23.33
C PHE A 461 12.69 -16.07 -24.24
N PHE A 462 12.95 -16.16 -25.55
CA PHE A 462 12.27 -15.36 -26.57
C PHE A 462 11.05 -16.10 -27.12
N LEU A 463 9.95 -15.36 -27.31
CA LEU A 463 8.76 -15.84 -28.01
C LEU A 463 8.67 -15.20 -29.40
N THR A 464 8.40 -16.04 -30.39
CA THR A 464 7.96 -15.63 -31.73
C THR A 464 6.46 -15.87 -31.88
N ALA A 465 5.83 -15.26 -32.89
CA ALA A 465 4.39 -15.41 -33.11
C ALA A 465 3.99 -16.89 -33.38
N PRO A 466 2.87 -17.39 -32.80
CA PRO A 466 1.98 -16.70 -31.86
C PRO A 466 2.62 -16.57 -30.47
N LEU A 467 2.53 -15.38 -29.86
CA LEU A 467 3.20 -15.01 -28.61
C LEU A 467 2.50 -15.65 -27.39
N LYS A 468 2.51 -16.98 -27.36
CA LYS A 468 1.83 -17.80 -26.38
C LYS A 468 2.74 -18.92 -25.91
N PHE A 469 2.62 -19.27 -24.65
CA PHE A 469 3.27 -20.44 -24.09
C PHE A 469 2.48 -20.96 -22.90
N SER A 470 2.76 -22.20 -22.51
CA SER A 470 2.11 -22.83 -21.35
C SER A 470 3.13 -23.25 -20.31
N ILE A 471 2.83 -23.02 -19.05
CA ILE A 471 3.62 -23.47 -17.89
C ILE A 471 2.74 -24.11 -16.84
N VAL A 472 3.32 -25.00 -16.05
CA VAL A 472 2.62 -25.55 -14.87
C VAL A 472 2.71 -24.55 -13.72
N ILE A 473 1.56 -24.18 -13.16
CA ILE A 473 1.43 -23.36 -11.95
C ILE A 473 1.09 -24.30 -10.78
N PRO A 474 1.94 -24.38 -9.75
CA PRO A 474 1.64 -25.12 -8.53
C PRO A 474 0.46 -24.55 -7.73
N PRO A 475 -0.25 -25.35 -6.92
CA PRO A 475 -1.12 -24.80 -5.90
C PRO A 475 -0.29 -24.04 -4.85
N MET A 476 -0.92 -23.12 -4.11
CA MET A 476 -0.26 -22.30 -3.08
C MET A 476 0.99 -21.59 -3.61
N SER A 477 0.86 -20.91 -4.74
CA SER A 477 1.99 -20.22 -5.39
C SER A 477 1.57 -18.93 -6.07
N MET A 478 2.57 -18.08 -6.32
CA MET A 478 2.48 -16.92 -7.18
C MET A 478 3.48 -17.05 -8.32
N THR A 479 3.04 -16.68 -9.52
CA THR A 479 3.88 -16.65 -10.73
C THR A 479 3.72 -15.31 -11.41
N THR A 480 4.83 -14.60 -11.65
CA THR A 480 4.83 -13.39 -12.49
C THR A 480 5.52 -13.71 -13.80
N VAL A 481 4.84 -13.39 -14.90
CA VAL A 481 5.41 -13.40 -16.25
C VAL A 481 5.60 -11.96 -16.68
N VAL A 482 6.82 -11.60 -17.03
CA VAL A 482 7.17 -10.29 -17.58
C VAL A 482 7.58 -10.50 -19.03
N MET A 483 7.00 -9.72 -19.93
CA MET A 483 7.34 -9.74 -21.35
C MET A 483 7.74 -8.35 -21.82
N HIS A 484 8.96 -8.22 -22.33
CA HIS A 484 9.45 -7.02 -23.00
C HIS A 484 9.34 -7.20 -24.52
N PHE A 485 8.80 -6.21 -25.22
CA PHE A 485 8.59 -6.28 -26.67
C PHE A 485 8.55 -4.90 -27.33
N GLU A 486 8.74 -4.88 -28.65
CA GLU A 486 8.57 -3.69 -29.47
C GLU A 486 7.12 -3.53 -29.93
N ARG A 487 6.64 -2.28 -30.04
CA ARG A 487 5.27 -1.99 -30.45
C ARG A 487 5.14 -0.86 -31.48
N THR A 488 4.30 -1.12 -32.47
CA THR A 488 3.50 -0.18 -33.28
C THR A 488 2.78 0.95 -32.54
N GLY A 489 3.42 2.08 -32.25
CA GLY A 489 2.70 3.28 -31.79
C GLY A 489 2.67 3.46 -30.27
N LYS A 490 1.98 4.52 -29.80
CA LYS A 490 1.91 4.84 -28.36
C LYS A 490 1.11 3.74 -27.63
N ALA A 491 1.56 3.35 -26.43
CA ALA A 491 0.71 2.58 -25.52
C ALA A 491 -0.63 3.32 -25.37
N PRO A 492 -1.76 2.61 -25.48
CA PRO A 492 -3.04 3.23 -25.22
C PRO A 492 -3.01 3.68 -23.75
N LYS A 493 -3.29 4.96 -23.54
CA LYS A 493 -3.47 5.50 -22.19
C LYS A 493 -4.87 5.09 -21.74
N ALA A 494 -5.01 4.72 -20.47
CA ALA A 494 -6.32 4.70 -19.84
C ALA A 494 -7.02 6.04 -20.10
N ASP A 495 -8.36 6.07 -20.06
CA ASP A 495 -9.06 7.34 -19.95
C ASP A 495 -8.37 8.14 -18.83
N GLY A 496 -8.00 9.40 -19.07
CA GLY A 496 -7.08 10.13 -18.21
C GLY A 496 -7.67 10.45 -16.83
N ARG A 497 -7.89 9.42 -16.01
CA ARG A 497 -8.29 9.49 -14.60
C ARG A 497 -7.28 10.42 -13.94
N LEU A 498 -7.79 11.59 -13.55
CA LEU A 498 -7.06 12.62 -12.82
C LEU A 498 -6.51 12.09 -11.50
#